data_AF-A0A2W6S730-F1
#
_entry.id   AF-A0A2W6S730-F1
#
_cell.length_a   1.000
_cell.length_b   1.000
_cell.length_c   1.000
_cell.angle_alpha   90.00
_cell.angle_beta   90.00
_cell.angle_gamma   90.00
#
_symmetry.space_group_name_H-M   'P 1'
#
loop_
_entity.id
_entity.type
_entity.pdbx_description
1 polymer ?
#
loop_
_entity_poly.entity_id
_entity_poly.type
_entity_poly.pdbx_seq_one_letter_code
_entity_poly.pdbx_strand_id
1 'polypeptide(L)'
;MTDLDLLHFEQLKKDVQAQYLEQHTPSFEDISKWKGIDIIYFQEDLRKKAKGNISEKSFYTYFKTSPVTKLPRIDMLNLLSVYTGYESWYDFKKQHLFAGELLTDDEKLTE
;
A
#
# COMPACT_ATOMS: atom_id res chain seq x y z
N MET A 1 4.04 2.76 17.87
CA MET A 1 3.53 3.44 16.66
C MET A 1 4.23 2.95 15.41
N THR A 2 5.57 3.02 15.30
CA THR A 2 6.30 2.65 14.08
C THR A 2 6.08 1.22 13.58
N ASP A 3 6.11 0.24 14.48
CA ASP A 3 5.95 -1.18 14.09
C ASP A 3 4.54 -1.47 13.53
N LEU A 4 3.54 -0.77 14.06
CA LEU A 4 2.15 -0.93 13.63
C LEU A 4 1.89 -0.28 12.28
N ASP A 5 2.44 0.90 12.03
CA ASP A 5 2.38 1.53 10.71
C ASP A 5 3.12 0.68 9.65
N LEU A 6 4.21 0.00 10.02
CA LEU A 6 4.88 -0.95 9.12
C LEU A 6 3.99 -2.16 8.81
N LEU A 7 3.27 -2.71 9.79
CA LEU A 7 2.30 -3.78 9.58
C LEU A 7 1.14 -3.34 8.68
N HIS A 8 0.58 -2.16 8.92
CA HIS A 8 -0.43 -1.55 8.03
C HIS A 8 0.11 -1.40 6.61
N PHE A 9 1.38 -1.03 6.45
CA PHE A 9 1.96 -0.86 5.12
C PHE A 9 2.15 -2.20 4.40
N GLU A 10 2.51 -3.27 5.12
CA GLU A 10 2.51 -4.61 4.54
C GLU A 10 1.12 -5.07 4.12
N GLN A 11 0.06 -4.68 4.84
CA GLN A 11 -1.32 -4.92 4.43
C GLN A 11 -1.67 -4.13 3.17
N LEU A 12 -1.32 -2.84 3.12
CA LEU A 12 -1.56 -2.00 1.94
C LEU A 12 -0.85 -2.56 0.69
N LYS A 13 0.36 -3.10 0.82
CA LYS A 13 1.07 -3.75 -0.30
C LYS A 13 0.30 -4.93 -0.89
N LYS A 14 -0.36 -5.73 -0.04
CA LYS A 14 -1.19 -6.85 -0.49
C LYS A 14 -2.43 -6.35 -1.23
N ASP A 15 -3.07 -5.32 -0.71
CA ASP A 15 -4.24 -4.70 -1.34
C ASP A 15 -3.89 -4.07 -2.68
N VAL A 16 -2.73 -3.41 -2.80
CA VAL A 16 -2.20 -2.89 -4.07
C VAL A 16 -1.99 -4.00 -5.09
N GLN A 17 -1.41 -5.14 -4.67
CA GLN A 17 -1.24 -6.30 -5.53
C GLN A 17 -2.59 -6.84 -5.99
N ALA A 18 -3.51 -7.09 -5.06
CA ALA A 18 -4.85 -7.60 -5.36
C ALA A 18 -5.57 -6.69 -6.37
N GLN A 19 -5.58 -5.38 -6.12
CA GLN A 19 -6.20 -4.38 -6.98
C GLN A 19 -5.62 -4.37 -8.41
N TYR A 20 -4.31 -4.59 -8.56
CA TYR A 20 -3.71 -4.70 -9.89
C TYR A 20 -4.10 -6.01 -10.60
N LEU A 21 -4.11 -7.14 -9.87
CA LEU A 21 -4.44 -8.46 -10.41
C LEU A 21 -5.90 -8.62 -10.85
N GLU A 22 -6.82 -7.75 -10.39
CA GLU A 22 -8.22 -7.74 -10.86
C GLU A 22 -8.36 -7.53 -12.37
N GLN A 23 -7.46 -6.77 -12.97
CA GLN A 23 -7.57 -6.33 -14.37
C GLN A 23 -6.35 -6.66 -15.22
N HIS A 24 -5.26 -7.14 -14.59
CA HIS A 24 -3.98 -7.35 -15.25
C HIS A 24 -3.39 -8.71 -14.88
N THR A 25 -2.65 -9.30 -15.82
CA THR A 25 -1.93 -10.58 -15.61
C THR A 25 -0.42 -10.33 -15.76
N PRO A 26 0.29 -9.90 -14.71
CA PRO A 26 1.73 -9.73 -14.73
C PRO A 26 2.47 -11.07 -14.80
N SER A 27 3.78 -11.02 -15.02
CA SER A 27 4.61 -12.23 -15.13
C SER A 27 4.59 -13.14 -13.89
N PHE A 28 4.29 -12.59 -12.72
CA PHE A 28 4.13 -13.30 -11.45
C PHE A 28 2.97 -12.69 -10.67
N GLU A 29 2.19 -13.48 -9.93
CA GLU A 29 1.15 -12.92 -9.04
C GLU A 29 1.77 -12.06 -7.92
N ASP A 30 2.92 -12.48 -7.41
CA ASP A 30 3.65 -11.80 -6.34
C ASP A 30 4.36 -10.53 -6.86
N ILE A 31 3.91 -9.37 -6.40
CA ILE A 31 4.42 -8.03 -6.76
C ILE A 31 5.91 -7.87 -6.46
N SER A 32 6.42 -8.57 -5.44
CA SER A 32 7.84 -8.55 -5.11
C SER A 32 8.69 -9.24 -6.19
N LYS A 33 8.11 -9.95 -7.17
CA LYS A 33 8.83 -10.58 -8.27
C LYS A 33 8.83 -9.77 -9.56
N TRP A 34 7.98 -8.75 -9.68
CA TRP A 34 7.84 -7.91 -10.89
C TRP A 34 9.11 -7.17 -11.26
N LYS A 35 9.43 -7.09 -12.55
CA LYS A 35 10.62 -6.41 -13.09
C LYS A 35 10.29 -5.76 -14.41
N GLY A 36 11.06 -4.73 -14.78
CA GLY A 36 11.00 -4.12 -16.11
C GLY A 36 9.58 -3.75 -16.52
N ILE A 37 9.04 -4.46 -17.53
CA ILE A 37 7.73 -4.16 -18.10
C ILE A 37 6.57 -4.28 -17.09
N ASP A 38 6.63 -5.23 -16.15
CA ASP A 38 5.58 -5.36 -15.11
C ASP A 38 5.52 -4.10 -14.23
N ILE A 39 6.70 -3.52 -13.91
CA ILE A 39 6.80 -2.29 -13.12
C ILE A 39 6.27 -1.10 -13.92
N ILE A 40 6.60 -1.03 -15.21
CA ILE A 40 6.14 0.05 -16.11
C ILE A 40 4.61 0.03 -16.20
N TYR A 41 4.01 -1.13 -16.45
CA TYR A 41 2.55 -1.25 -16.54
C TYR A 41 1.86 -0.93 -15.21
N PHE A 42 2.42 -1.37 -14.08
CA PHE A 42 1.92 -0.95 -12.78
C PHE A 42 1.97 0.57 -12.58
N GLN A 43 3.08 1.22 -12.93
CA GLN A 43 3.21 2.68 -12.86
C GLN A 43 2.19 3.40 -13.75
N GLU A 44 1.92 2.87 -14.94
CA GLU A 44 0.90 3.42 -15.84
C GLU A 44 -0.52 3.27 -15.27
N ASP A 45 -0.85 2.11 -14.70
CA ASP A 45 -2.15 1.87 -14.05
C ASP A 45 -2.36 2.79 -12.85
N LEU A 46 -1.32 2.93 -12.01
CA LEU A 46 -1.30 3.85 -10.87
C LEU A 46 -1.56 5.30 -11.31
N ARG A 47 -0.94 5.73 -12.41
CA ARG A 47 -1.11 7.08 -12.97
C ARG A 47 -2.52 7.31 -13.50
N LYS A 48 -3.13 6.29 -14.10
CA LYS A 48 -4.51 6.35 -14.63
C LYS A 48 -5.54 6.45 -13.51
N LYS A 49 -5.43 5.57 -12.49
CA LYS A 49 -6.42 5.42 -11.41
C LYS A 49 -6.26 6.46 -10.29
N ALA A 50 -5.03 6.69 -9.81
CA ALA A 50 -4.78 7.51 -8.63
C ALA A 50 -4.07 8.85 -8.93
N LYS A 51 -3.84 9.17 -10.21
CA LYS A 51 -3.25 10.44 -10.67
C LYS A 51 -1.87 10.76 -10.08
N GLY A 52 -1.13 9.76 -9.61
CA GLY A 52 0.22 9.91 -9.08
C GLY A 52 1.25 9.03 -9.76
N ASN A 53 2.49 9.12 -9.28
CA ASN A 53 3.62 8.36 -9.82
C ASN A 53 4.50 7.84 -8.68
N ILE A 54 5.07 6.66 -8.90
CA ILE A 54 6.20 6.17 -8.11
C ILE A 54 7.40 5.96 -9.06
N SER A 55 8.60 6.23 -8.57
CA SER A 55 9.81 5.91 -9.33
C SER A 55 10.07 4.40 -9.29
N GLU A 56 10.79 3.88 -10.29
CA GLU A 56 11.24 2.47 -10.27
C GLU A 56 12.10 2.19 -9.02
N LYS A 57 12.98 3.14 -8.64
CA LYS A 57 13.75 3.06 -7.39
C LYS A 57 12.85 2.91 -6.16
N SER A 58 11.75 3.66 -6.09
CA SER A 58 10.79 3.54 -4.99
C SER A 58 10.09 2.19 -5.00
N PHE A 59 9.73 1.67 -6.18
CA PHE A 59 9.18 0.33 -6.31
C PHE A 59 10.13 -0.72 -5.73
N TYR A 60 11.40 -0.70 -6.14
CA TYR A 60 12.42 -1.59 -5.57
C TYR A 60 12.62 -1.41 -4.06
N THR A 61 12.49 -0.18 -3.55
CA THR A 61 12.68 0.07 -2.12
C THR A 61 11.56 -0.51 -1.27
N TYR A 62 10.31 -0.45 -1.74
CA TYR A 62 9.15 -0.73 -0.90
C TYR A 62 8.41 -2.04 -1.22
N PHE A 63 8.42 -2.47 -2.49
CA PHE A 63 7.71 -3.69 -2.91
C PHE A 63 8.62 -4.91 -3.00
N LYS A 64 9.93 -4.73 -3.19
CA LYS A 64 10.90 -5.84 -3.25
C LYS A 64 11.50 -6.20 -1.90
N THR A 65 11.62 -5.23 -1.00
CA THR A 65 12.16 -5.45 0.34
C THR A 65 11.11 -6.12 1.22
N SER A 66 11.48 -7.25 1.81
CA SER A 66 10.68 -7.99 2.79
C SER A 66 11.61 -8.52 3.89
N PRO A 67 11.37 -8.23 5.17
CA PRO A 67 10.28 -7.39 5.69
C PRO A 67 10.52 -5.90 5.41
N VAL A 68 9.45 -5.10 5.33
CA VAL A 68 9.57 -3.64 5.26
C VAL A 68 10.17 -3.12 6.57
N THR A 69 11.28 -2.39 6.45
CA THR A 69 11.96 -1.77 7.59
C THR A 69 11.74 -0.26 7.69
N LYS A 70 11.13 0.34 6.66
CA LYS A 70 10.90 1.78 6.59
C LYS A 70 9.67 2.12 5.76
N LEU A 71 8.91 3.10 6.24
CA LEU A 71 7.78 3.64 5.50
C LEU A 71 8.22 4.59 4.38
N PRO A 72 7.47 4.63 3.27
CA PRO A 72 7.56 5.73 2.33
C PRO A 72 7.01 7.04 2.93
N ARG A 73 7.23 8.15 2.21
CA ARG A 73 6.62 9.44 2.60
C ARG A 73 5.10 9.36 2.52
N ILE A 74 4.43 10.23 3.28
CA ILE A 74 2.96 10.27 3.37
C ILE A 74 2.28 10.39 1.99
N ASP A 75 2.86 11.14 1.05
CA ASP A 75 2.31 11.29 -0.31
C ASP A 75 2.22 9.95 -1.05
N MET A 76 3.21 9.07 -0.86
CA MET A 76 3.21 7.75 -1.48
C MET A 76 2.25 6.80 -0.76
N LEU A 77 2.13 6.90 0.56
CA LEU A 77 1.12 6.14 1.31
C LEU A 77 -0.29 6.51 0.85
N ASN A 78 -0.59 7.82 0.78
CA ASN A 78 -1.86 8.31 0.26
C ASN A 78 -2.11 7.87 -1.19
N LEU A 79 -1.10 7.95 -2.06
CA LEU A 79 -1.22 7.50 -3.44
C LEU A 79 -1.60 6.02 -3.54
N LEU A 80 -0.96 5.16 -2.75
CA LEU A 80 -1.24 3.73 -2.75
C LEU A 80 -2.61 3.43 -2.14
N SER A 81 -3.02 4.14 -1.09
CA SER A 81 -4.36 4.02 -0.50
C SER A 81 -5.46 4.45 -1.48
N VAL A 82 -5.28 5.55 -2.20
CA VAL A 82 -6.23 5.99 -3.25
C VAL A 82 -6.30 4.98 -4.38
N TYR A 83 -5.17 4.40 -4.76
CA TYR A 83 -5.15 3.34 -5.78
C TYR A 83 -5.98 2.11 -5.37
N THR A 84 -6.03 1.77 -4.09
CA THR A 84 -6.81 0.65 -3.54
C THR A 84 -8.23 1.04 -3.08
N GLY A 85 -8.69 2.26 -3.38
CA GLY A 85 -10.07 2.68 -3.14
C GLY A 85 -10.32 3.41 -1.81
N TYR A 86 -9.29 3.70 -1.02
CA TYR A 86 -9.40 4.46 0.24
C TYR A 86 -9.16 5.96 -0.01
N GLU A 87 -9.68 6.82 0.85
CA GLU A 87 -9.51 8.28 0.68
C GLU A 87 -8.08 8.74 0.97
N SER A 88 -7.39 8.07 1.90
CA SER A 88 -6.04 8.42 2.34
C SER A 88 -5.38 7.28 3.13
N TRP A 89 -4.11 7.45 3.47
CA TRP A 89 -3.42 6.55 4.39
C TRP A 89 -4.10 6.46 5.76
N TYR A 90 -4.63 7.58 6.24
CA TYR A 90 -5.35 7.62 7.51
C TYR A 90 -6.64 6.81 7.45
N ASP A 91 -7.42 6.99 6.38
CA ASP A 91 -8.65 6.25 6.13
C ASP A 91 -8.38 4.75 5.98
N PHE A 92 -7.33 4.38 5.24
CA PHE A 92 -6.87 2.98 5.15
C PHE A 92 -6.63 2.38 6.54
N LYS A 93 -5.83 3.02 7.39
CA LYS A 93 -5.53 2.49 8.73
C LYS A 93 -6.79 2.34 9.60
N LYS A 94 -7.71 3.30 9.53
CA LYS A 94 -8.97 3.26 10.28
C LYS A 94 -9.85 2.08 9.87
N GLN A 95 -9.82 1.69 8.60
CA GLN A 95 -10.58 0.56 8.08
C GLN A 95 -9.87 -0.80 8.29
N HIS A 96 -8.57 -0.78 8.63
CA HIS A 96 -7.71 -1.96 8.78
C HIS A 96 -7.13 -2.11 10.20
N LEU A 97 -7.85 -1.64 11.22
CA LEU A 97 -7.39 -1.67 12.61
C LEU A 97 -7.07 -3.10 13.06
N PHE A 98 -5.91 -3.27 13.70
CA PHE A 98 -5.59 -4.53 14.37
C PHE A 98 -6.41 -4.67 15.66
N ALA A 99 -6.55 -5.90 16.16
CA ALA A 99 -7.29 -6.17 17.42
C ALA A 99 -6.78 -5.32 18.61
N GLY A 100 -5.49 -4.97 18.63
CA GLY A 100 -4.92 -4.08 19.63
C GLY A 100 -5.25 -2.59 19.45
N GLU A 101 -5.64 -2.14 18.26
CA GLU A 101 -6.06 -0.75 18.01
C GLU A 101 -7.56 -0.54 18.26
N LEU A 102 -8.38 -1.56 18.03
CA LEU A 102 -9.82 -1.52 18.30
C LEU A 102 -10.12 -1.17 19.77
N LEU A 103 -9.36 -1.77 20.70
CA LEU A 103 -9.51 -1.52 22.14
C LEU A 103 -9.22 -0.05 22.51
N THR A 104 -8.27 0.61 21.84
CA THR A 104 -7.91 2.01 22.11
C THR A 104 -8.83 3.02 21.42
N ASP A 105 -9.48 2.65 20.32
CA ASP A 105 -10.47 3.51 19.65
C ASP A 105 -11.82 3.47 20.37
N ASP A 106 -12.23 2.32 20.92
CA ASP A 106 -13.43 2.22 21.77
C ASP A 106 -13.32 3.10 23.02
N GLU A 107 -12.15 3.15 23.68
CA GLU A 107 -11.93 4.03 24.84
C GLU A 107 -12.08 5.52 24.50
N LYS A 108 -11.63 5.95 23.31
CA LYS A 108 -11.74 7.35 22.85
C LYS A 108 -13.15 7.76 22.41
N LEU A 109 -14.00 6.81 22.04
CA LEU A 109 -15.40 7.05 21.71
C LEU A 109 -16.27 7.16 22.97
N THR A 110 -15.75 6.74 24.12
CA THR A 110 -16.46 6.74 25.41
C THR A 110 -16.13 7.91 26.35
N GLU A 111 -15.26 8.84 25.92
CA GLU A 111 -14.99 10.13 26.60
C GLU A 111 -15.63 11.31 25.84
#